data_AF-A0A1I7DYF7-F1
#
_entry.id   AF-A0A1I7DYF7-F1
#
_cell.length_a   1.000
_cell.length_b   1.000
_cell.length_c   1.000
_cell.angle_alpha   90.00
_cell.angle_beta   90.00
_cell.angle_gamma   90.00
#
_symmetry.space_group_name_H-M   'P 1'
#
loop_
_entity.id
_entity.type
_entity.pdbx_description
1 polymer ?
#
loop_
_entity_poly.entity_id
_entity_poly.type
_entity_poly.pdbx_seq_one_letter_code
_entity_poly.pdbx_strand_id
1 'polypeptide(L)' 'MEVIFLLIAISLILASTFLFLFFKAMKDGQFDDNYTPSIRILFESNSKKSKKDQPSKPKSYE' A
#
# COMPACT_ATOMS: atom_id res chain seq x y z
N MET A 1 21.30 25.69 34.70
CA MET A 1 19.96 25.81 34.04
C MET A 1 20.05 25.84 32.52
N GLU A 2 21.21 26.09 31.90
CA GLU A 2 21.36 26.09 30.44
C GLU A 2 21.10 24.73 29.77
N VAL A 3 21.48 23.63 30.43
CA VAL A 3 21.30 22.26 29.90
C VAL A 3 19.83 21.95 29.61
N ILE A 4 18.88 22.51 30.37
CA ILE A 4 17.46 22.24 30.16
C ILE A 4 16.96 22.82 28.84
N PHE A 5 17.47 23.98 28.42
CA PHE A 5 17.12 24.60 27.14
C PHE A 5 17.69 23.79 25.97
N LEU A 6 18.90 23.25 26.10
CA LEU A 6 19.49 22.34 25.11
C LEU A 6 18.66 21.05 24.96
N LEU A 7 18.25 20.45 26.07
CA LEU A 7 17.42 19.23 26.06
C LEU A 7 16.04 19.49 25.45
N ILE A 8 15.42 20.64 25.72
CA ILE A 8 14.15 21.03 25.10
C ILE A 8 14.30 21.15 23.58
N ALA A 9 15.37 21.80 23.11
CA ALA A 9 15.61 21.95 21.67
C ALA A 9 15.81 20.59 20.97
N ILE A 10 16.62 19.71 21.56
CA ILE A 10 16.85 18.35 21.03
C ILE A 10 15.54 17.55 21.01
N SER A 11 14.74 17.62 22.08
CA SER A 11 13.44 16.94 22.18
C SER A 11 12.46 17.41 21.11
N LEU A 12 12.38 18.72 20.88
CA LEU A 12 11.53 19.30 19.83
C LEU A 12 11.94 18.83 18.43
N ILE A 13 13.25 18.82 18.13
CA ILE A 13 13.76 18.33 16.83
C ILE A 13 13.39 16.86 16.64
N LEU A 14 13.59 16.02 17.66
CA LEU A 14 13.22 14.61 17.65
C LEU A 14 11.72 14.44 17.40
N ALA A 15 10.88 15.13 18.17
CA ALA A 15 9.43 15.07 18.03
C ALA A 15 8.96 15.51 16.65
N SER A 16 9.47 16.63 16.13
CA SER A 16 9.15 17.12 14.78
C SER A 16 9.59 16.14 13.69
N THR A 17 10.76 15.52 13.84
CA THR A 17 11.26 14.52 12.88
C THR A 17 10.36 13.29 12.85
N PHE A 18 10.02 12.75 14.02
CA PHE A 18 9.10 11.61 14.13
C PHE A 18 7.72 11.94 13.56
N LEU A 19 7.19 13.13 13.85
CA LEU A 19 5.90 13.57 13.34
C LEU A 19 5.91 13.72 11.81
N PHE A 20 6.97 14.31 11.25
CA PHE A 20 7.13 14.42 9.80
C PHE A 20 7.20 13.05 9.12
N LEU A 21 8.01 12.13 9.67
CA LEU A 21 8.11 10.76 9.16
C LEU A 21 6.77 10.02 9.26
N PHE A 22 6.02 10.21 10.34
CA PHE A 22 4.68 9.63 10.51
C PHE A 22 3.73 10.06 9.38
N PHE A 23 3.65 11.36 9.08
CA PHE A 23 2.82 11.82 7.97
C PHE A 23 3.33 11.33 6.61
N LYS A 24 4.65 11.25 6.42
CA LYS A 24 5.24 10.70 5.20
C LYS A 24 4.84 9.24 4.99
N ALA A 25 4.89 8.43 6.05
CA ALA A 25 4.52 7.01 6.03
C ALA A 25 3.02 6.80 5.79
N MET A 26 2.16 7.63 6.39
CA MET A 26 0.71 7.58 6.15
C MET A 26 0.32 7.96 4.72
N LYS A 27 1.12 8.80 4.05
CA LYS A 27 0.89 9.18 2.65
C LYS A 27 1.40 8.12 1.66
N ASP A 28 2.30 7.23 2.08
CA ASP A 28 2.68 6.09 1.25
C ASP A 28 1.45 5.21 1.12
N GLY A 29 0.97 5.02 -0.12
CA GLY A 29 -0.32 4.42 -0.52
C GLY A 29 -0.56 2.97 -0.09
N GLN A 30 -0.07 2.57 1.09
CA GLN A 30 -0.29 1.28 1.73
C GLN A 30 -1.78 0.96 1.92
N PHE A 31 -2.65 1.97 1.86
CA PHE A 31 -4.11 1.82 1.89
C PHE A 31 -4.75 1.56 0.52
N ASP A 32 -3.99 1.39 -0.56
CA ASP A 32 -4.58 1.14 -1.89
C ASP A 32 -5.15 -0.28 -2.04
N ASP A 33 -4.77 -1.22 -1.17
CA ASP A 33 -5.36 -2.57 -1.16
C ASP A 33 -6.64 -2.65 -0.31
N ASN A 34 -7.59 -1.74 -0.60
CA ASN A 34 -8.92 -1.75 0.01
C ASN A 34 -9.82 -2.88 -0.51
N TYR A 35 -9.35 -3.63 -1.51
CA TYR A 35 -10.08 -4.73 -2.15
C TYR A 35 -9.46 -6.06 -1.77
N THR A 36 -9.94 -6.60 -0.64
CA THR A 36 -9.47 -7.86 -0.07
C THR A 36 -9.42 -8.97 -1.14
N PRO A 37 -8.33 -9.76 -1.20
CA PRO A 37 -8.19 -10.84 -2.18
C PRO A 37 -9.38 -11.82 -2.18
N SER A 38 -10.02 -12.04 -1.04
CA SER A 38 -11.24 -12.86 -0.92
C SER A 38 -12.40 -12.35 -1.77
N ILE A 39 -12.64 -11.02 -1.80
CA ILE A 39 -13.70 -10.40 -2.60
C ILE A 39 -13.36 -10.51 -4.09
N ARG A 40 -12.10 -10.23 -4.46
CA ARG A 40 -11.62 -10.37 -5.84
C ARG A 40 -11.87 -11.78 -6.37
N ILE A 41 -11.49 -12.81 -5.60
CA ILE A 41 -11.64 -14.21 -5.99
C ILE A 41 -13.12 -14.63 -6.08
N LEU A 42 -13.97 -14.19 -5.14
CA LEU A 42 -15.41 -14.51 -5.13
C LEU A 42 -16.17 -13.87 -6.31
N PHE A 43 -15.85 -12.65 -6.68
CA PHE A 43 -16.57 -11.94 -7.76
C PHE A 43 -15.95 -12.14 -9.15
N GLU A 44 -14.62 -12.31 -9.28
CA GLU A 44 -13.98 -12.65 -10.56
C GLU A 44 -14.21 -14.11 -10.99
N SER A 45 -14.36 -15.04 -10.03
CA SER A 45 -14.66 -16.45 -10.34
C SER A 45 -16.03 -16.64 -11.00
N ASN A 46 -16.98 -15.74 -10.72
CA ASN A 46 -18.30 -15.74 -11.35
C ASN A 46 -18.26 -15.17 -12.78
N SER A 47 -17.42 -14.17 -13.06
CA SER A 47 -17.29 -13.60 -14.42
C SER A 47 -16.53 -14.49 -15.41
N LYS A 48 -15.63 -15.37 -14.93
CA LYS A 48 -14.87 -16.28 -15.82
C LYS A 48 -15.66 -17.52 -16.28
N LYS A 49 -16.80 -17.85 -15.66
CA LYS A 49 -17.64 -18.97 -16.13
C LYS A 49 -18.43 -18.66 -17.42
N SER A 50 -18.56 -17.39 -17.83
CA SER A 50 -19.26 -17.02 -19.08
C SER A 50 -18.34 -16.70 -20.27
N LYS A 51 -17.01 -16.84 -20.13
CA LYS A 51 -16.04 -16.61 -21.23
C LYS A 51 -15.04 -17.76 -21.40
N LYS A 52 -15.44 -18.99 -21.06
CA LYS A 52 -14.59 -20.18 -21.23
C LYS A 52 -15.03 -21.11 -22.37
N ASP A 53 -15.77 -20.58 -23.34
CA ASP A 53 -16.07 -21.24 -24.62
C ASP A 53 -15.51 -20.45 -25.82
N GLN A 54 -14.24 -20.03 -25.77
CA GLN A 54 -13.50 -19.72 -26.99
C GLN A 54 -12.12 -20.39 -26.97
N PRO A 55 -11.85 -21.34 -27.88
CA PRO A 55 -10.52 -21.90 -28.07
C PRO A 55 -9.73 -20.91 -28.93
N SER A 56 -8.81 -20.15 -28.33
CA SER A 56 -7.79 -19.43 -29.11
C SER A 56 -6.55 -20.31 -29.24
N LYS A 57 -6.26 -20.60 -30.51
CA LYS A 57 -5.31 -21.56 -31.10
C LYS A 57 -3.90 -21.59 -30.47
N PRO A 58 -3.20 -22.74 -30.52
CA PRO A 58 -1.79 -22.83 -30.12
C PRO A 58 -0.92 -21.99 -31.06
N LYS A 59 0.01 -21.22 -30.49
CA LYS A 59 1.03 -20.50 -31.27
C LYS A 59 1.97 -21.51 -31.91
N SER A 60 1.94 -21.60 -33.25
CA SER A 60 3.01 -22.19 -34.05
C SER A 60 4.24 -21.29 -33.96
N TYR A 61 5.37 -21.86 -33.57
CA TYR A 61 6.67 -21.22 -33.74
C TYR A 61 7.19 -21.63 -35.13
N GLU A 62 7.19 -20.68 -36.07
CA GLU A 62 8.09 -20.69 -37.23
C GLU A 62 9.34 -19.89 -36.87
#